data_AF-A0A0D0D598-F1
#
_entry.id   AF-A0A0D0D598-F1
#
_cell.length_a   1.000
_cell.length_b   1.000
_cell.length_c   1.000
_cell.angle_alpha   90.00
_cell.angle_beta   90.00
_cell.angle_gamma   90.00
#
_symmetry.space_group_name_H-M   'P 1'
#
loop_
_entity.id
_entity.type
_entity.pdbx_description
1 polymer ?
#
loop_
_entity_poly.entity_id
_entity_poly.type
_entity_poly.pdbx_seq_one_letter_code
_entity_poly.pdbx_strand_id
1 'polypeptide(L)'
;MWHEFIHSCPIWRNKNPYYNCAFVSTSSELKGMRGMEVVRVLTFFSFVFQGELYPCAVVHWFDCISDEPDKDTGMWVVRPQCQANISIIHTNTIYRAAHLIPVYST
;
A
#
# COMPACT_ATOMS: atom_id res chain seq x y z
N MET A 1 14.45 18.33 7.82
CA MET A 1 14.03 17.47 6.68
C MET A 1 13.43 16.22 7.28
N TRP A 2 12.13 15.99 7.07
CA TRP A 2 11.42 14.83 7.60
C TRP A 2 11.51 13.70 6.55
N HIS A 3 12.02 12.53 6.95
CA HIS A 3 12.06 11.35 6.10
C HIS A 3 10.91 10.43 6.48
N GLU A 4 10.23 9.89 5.47
CA GLU A 4 9.22 8.86 5.61
C GLU A 4 9.83 7.52 5.19
N PHE A 5 9.64 6.48 6.01
CA PHE A 5 10.16 5.14 5.74
C PHE A 5 9.00 4.14 5.64
N ILE A 6 9.05 3.30 4.62
CA ILE A 6 8.13 2.17 4.46
C ILE A 6 8.91 0.91 4.81
N HIS A 7 8.50 0.24 5.89
CA HIS A 7 9.13 -0.98 6.35
C HIS A 7 8.42 -2.22 5.81
N SER A 8 9.24 -3.19 5.41
CA SER A 8 8.82 -4.52 5.02
C SER A 8 9.71 -5.55 5.70
N CYS A 9 9.32 -6.00 6.88
CA CYS A 9 10.14 -6.88 7.72
C CYS A 9 9.40 -8.21 7.96
N PRO A 10 9.82 -9.33 7.35
CA PRO A 10 9.13 -10.60 7.52
C PRO A 10 9.24 -11.17 8.95
N ILE A 11 10.28 -10.80 9.69
CA ILE A 11 10.49 -11.18 11.08
C ILE A 11 10.89 -9.94 11.88
N TRP A 12 9.93 -9.28 12.49
CA TRP A 12 10.18 -8.15 13.37
C TRP A 12 10.26 -8.60 14.83
N ARG A 13 11.36 -8.22 15.50
CA ARG A 13 11.64 -8.57 16.91
C ARG A 13 11.53 -10.06 17.22
N ASN A 14 11.90 -10.93 16.27
CA ASN A 14 11.83 -12.40 16.38
C ASN A 14 10.44 -12.95 16.72
N LYS A 15 9.37 -12.25 16.32
CA LYS A 15 7.99 -12.66 16.63
C LYS A 15 7.13 -12.77 15.38
N ASN A 16 6.81 -11.63 14.79
CA ASN A 16 5.80 -11.52 13.75
C ASN A 16 6.29 -10.62 12.62
N PRO A 17 5.75 -10.79 11.40
CA PRO A 17 6.01 -9.84 10.33
C PRO A 17 5.51 -8.44 10.68
N TYR A 18 6.20 -7.43 10.17
CA TYR A 18 5.83 -6.03 10.22
C TYR A 18 5.91 -5.45 8.81
N TYR A 19 4.74 -5.32 8.19
CA TYR A 19 4.56 -4.79 6.83
C TYR A 19 3.79 -3.48 6.90
N ASN A 20 4.38 -2.41 6.37
CA ASN A 20 3.70 -1.12 6.28
C ASN A 20 2.74 -1.10 5.10
N CYS A 21 1.70 -0.27 5.24
CA CYS A 21 0.80 0.03 4.14
C CYS A 21 1.28 1.28 3.41
N ALA A 22 0.85 1.45 2.17
CA ALA A 22 1.21 2.58 1.33
C ALA A 22 0.06 2.93 0.38
N PHE A 23 0.03 4.18 -0.05
CA PHE A 23 -0.82 4.62 -1.16
C PHE A 23 -0.07 4.39 -2.47
N VAL A 24 -0.75 3.79 -3.44
CA VAL A 24 -0.25 3.59 -4.81
C VAL A 24 -1.09 4.42 -5.76
N SER A 25 -0.44 5.22 -6.60
CA SER A 25 -1.11 5.99 -7.65
C SER A 25 -1.50 5.06 -8.79
N THR A 26 -2.80 5.01 -9.10
CA THR A 26 -3.36 4.18 -10.19
C THR A 26 -3.94 5.01 -11.33
N SER A 27 -4.33 6.25 -11.08
CA SER A 27 -4.76 7.20 -12.11
C SER A 27 -4.26 8.61 -11.80
N SER A 28 -3.58 9.22 -12.77
CA SER A 28 -3.13 10.62 -12.70
C SER A 28 -4.25 11.64 -12.95
N GLU A 29 -5.40 11.19 -13.46
CA GLU A 29 -6.51 12.07 -13.82
C GLU A 29 -7.45 12.32 -12.63
N LEU A 30 -7.48 11.39 -11.68
CA LEU A 30 -8.36 11.44 -10.52
C LEU A 30 -7.65 12.10 -9.33
N LYS A 31 -8.39 12.92 -8.59
CA LYS A 31 -7.86 13.64 -7.42
C LYS A 31 -7.98 12.81 -6.14
N GLY A 32 -6.94 12.88 -5.32
CA GLY A 32 -6.92 12.26 -3.99
C GLY A 32 -7.08 10.74 -4.06
N MET A 33 -7.77 10.18 -3.07
CA MET A 33 -7.96 8.73 -2.93
C MET A 33 -8.70 8.07 -4.09
N ARG A 34 -9.41 8.82 -4.94
CA ARG A 34 -10.06 8.26 -6.12
C ARG A 34 -9.06 7.84 -7.21
N GLY A 35 -7.87 8.44 -7.22
CA GLY A 35 -6.76 8.06 -8.12
C GLY A 35 -5.72 7.18 -7.47
N MET A 36 -6.01 6.68 -6.26
CA MET A 36 -5.07 5.89 -5.47
C MET A 36 -5.72 4.62 -4.93
N GLU A 37 -4.91 3.60 -4.75
CA GLU A 37 -5.27 2.38 -4.05
C GLU A 37 -4.37 2.20 -2.84
N VAL A 38 -4.79 1.33 -1.91
CA VAL A 38 -4.03 1.01 -0.71
C VAL A 38 -3.43 -0.37 -0.83
N VAL A 39 -2.16 -0.48 -0.46
CA VAL A 39 -1.44 -1.76 -0.45
C VAL A 39 -0.73 -1.99 0.85
N ARG A 40 -0.49 -3.25 1.19
CA ARG A 40 0.51 -3.69 2.17
C ARG A 40 1.76 -4.12 1.43
N VAL A 41 2.91 -3.54 1.77
CA VAL A 41 4.19 -3.89 1.14
C VAL A 41 4.80 -5.12 1.83
N LEU A 42 4.98 -6.19 1.07
CA LEU A 42 5.46 -7.49 1.56
C LEU A 42 6.97 -7.69 1.39
N THR A 43 7.55 -7.14 0.33
CA THR A 43 9.01 -7.06 0.15
C THR A 43 9.37 -6.01 -0.90
N PHE A 44 10.58 -5.47 -0.79
CA PHE A 44 11.22 -4.70 -1.86
C PHE A 44 12.28 -5.56 -2.53
N PHE A 45 12.44 -5.43 -3.84
CA PHE A 45 13.49 -6.07 -4.60
C PHE A 45 13.79 -5.25 -5.86
N SER A 46 14.86 -5.58 -6.56
CA SER A 46 15.12 -5.02 -7.88
C SER A 46 15.67 -6.11 -8.80
N PHE A 47 15.48 -5.92 -10.11
CA PHE A 47 16.05 -6.77 -11.13
C PHE A 47 16.48 -5.94 -12.33
N VAL A 48 17.39 -6.48 -13.15
CA VAL A 48 17.82 -5.85 -14.39
C VAL A 48 17.13 -6.55 -15.56
N PHE A 49 16.52 -5.77 -16.45
CA PHE A 49 15.92 -6.26 -17.69
C PHE A 49 16.28 -5.30 -18.82
N GLN A 50 16.81 -5.85 -19.93
CA GLN A 50 17.27 -5.05 -21.09
C GLN A 50 18.24 -3.90 -20.75
N GLY A 51 19.09 -4.11 -19.73
CA GLY A 51 20.08 -3.12 -19.30
C GLY A 51 19.55 -2.08 -18.31
N GLU A 52 18.26 -2.08 -18.01
CA GLU A 52 17.62 -1.14 -17.08
C GLU A 52 17.36 -1.79 -15.72
N LEU A 53 17.60 -1.05 -14.64
CA LEU A 53 17.32 -1.47 -13.27
C LEU A 53 15.86 -1.12 -12.90
N TYR A 54 15.09 -2.13 -12.53
CA TYR A 54 13.70 -1.98 -12.11
C TYR A 54 13.58 -2.17 -10.58
N PRO A 55 13.47 -1.09 -9.80
CA PRO A 55 13.10 -1.18 -8.39
C PRO A 55 11.61 -1.52 -8.25
N CYS A 56 11.32 -2.56 -7.48
CA CYS A 56 9.98 -3.13 -7.36
C CYS A 56 9.60 -3.41 -5.90
N ALA A 57 8.29 -3.50 -5.69
CA ALA A 57 7.69 -3.96 -4.46
C ALA A 57 6.69 -5.09 -4.76
N VAL A 58 6.73 -6.14 -3.94
CA VAL A 58 5.65 -7.13 -3.88
C VAL A 58 4.61 -6.61 -2.89
N VAL A 59 3.36 -6.54 -3.32
CA VAL A 59 2.29 -5.90 -2.55
C VAL A 59 1.05 -6.76 -2.46
N HIS A 60 0.29 -6.61 -1.39
CA HIS A 60 -1.07 -7.15 -1.23
C HIS A 60 -2.07 -6.01 -1.21
N TRP A 61 -3.07 -6.05 -2.10
CA TRP A 61 -4.04 -4.97 -2.31
C TRP A 61 -5.16 -4.95 -1.26
N PHE A 62 -5.70 -3.74 -1.07
CA PHE A 62 -6.95 -3.50 -0.37
C PHE A 62 -7.96 -2.86 -1.32
N ASP A 63 -9.22 -3.30 -1.24
CA ASP A 63 -10.33 -2.67 -1.93
C ASP A 63 -10.88 -1.52 -1.07
N CYS A 64 -11.14 -0.36 -1.69
CA CYS A 64 -12.02 0.65 -1.09
C CYS A 64 -13.45 0.10 -1.03
N ILE A 65 -14.11 0.23 0.13
CA ILE A 65 -15.49 -0.26 0.31
C ILE A 65 -16.51 0.68 -0.35
N SER A 66 -16.13 1.96 -0.54
CA SER A 66 -16.96 3.02 -1.11
C SER A 66 -16.10 4.00 -1.92
N ASP A 67 -16.73 4.74 -2.84
CA ASP A 67 -16.11 5.83 -3.63
C ASP A 67 -16.08 7.18 -2.89
N GLU A 68 -16.48 7.16 -1.62
CA GLU A 68 -16.53 8.30 -0.71
C GLU A 68 -15.98 7.92 0.67
N PRO A 69 -15.36 8.87 1.40
CA PRO A 69 -14.95 8.65 2.77
C PRO A 69 -16.16 8.38 3.67
N ASP A 70 -15.93 7.65 4.75
CA ASP A 70 -16.89 7.45 5.82
C ASP A 70 -17.35 8.81 6.38
N LYS A 71 -18.67 8.95 6.59
CA LYS A 71 -19.29 10.24 6.92
C LYS A 71 -18.92 10.75 8.32
N ASP A 72 -18.70 9.83 9.24
CA ASP A 72 -18.46 10.17 10.65
C ASP A 72 -16.97 10.46 10.91
N THR A 73 -16.08 9.69 10.28
CA THR A 73 -14.62 9.80 10.48
C THR A 73 -13.90 10.62 9.42
N GLY A 74 -14.50 10.79 8.23
CA GLY A 74 -13.85 11.36 7.06
C GLY A 74 -12.75 10.47 6.47
N MET A 75 -12.61 9.22 6.94
CA MET A 75 -11.58 8.28 6.52
C MET A 75 -12.07 7.36 5.40
N TRP A 76 -11.15 6.90 4.56
CA TRP A 76 -11.46 5.89 3.56
C TRP A 76 -11.43 4.51 4.19
N VAL A 77 -12.54 3.78 4.08
CA VAL A 77 -12.65 2.42 4.59
C VAL A 77 -12.18 1.46 3.51
N VAL A 78 -11.18 0.66 3.87
CA VAL A 78 -10.60 -0.34 2.97
C VAL A 78 -10.68 -1.73 3.60
N ARG A 79 -10.76 -2.76 2.77
CA ARG A 79 -10.70 -4.16 3.21
C ARG A 79 -9.61 -4.91 2.45
N PRO A 80 -8.89 -5.85 3.08
CA PRO A 80 -7.97 -6.70 2.33
C PRO A 80 -8.72 -7.45 1.24
N GLN A 81 -8.17 -7.47 0.03
CA GLN A 81 -8.78 -8.23 -1.05
C GLN A 81 -8.61 -9.74 -0.79
N CYS A 82 -9.70 -10.50 -0.91
CA CYS A 82 -9.70 -11.95 -0.64
C CYS A 82 -8.81 -12.72 -1.64
N GLN A 83 -8.01 -13.66 -1.11
CA GLN A 83 -7.10 -14.60 -1.80
C GLN A 83 -6.18 -14.03 -2.90
N ALA A 84 -4.87 -14.12 -2.63
CA ALA A 84 -3.79 -14.09 -3.62
C ALA A 84 -3.74 -12.89 -4.58
N ASN A 85 -4.37 -11.75 -4.28
CA ASN A 85 -4.10 -10.52 -5.03
C ASN A 85 -2.76 -9.91 -4.59
N ILE A 86 -1.69 -10.67 -4.84
CA ILE A 86 -0.31 -10.25 -4.69
C ILE A 86 0.15 -9.83 -6.08
N SER A 87 0.68 -8.62 -6.21
CA SER A 87 1.27 -8.16 -7.46
C SER A 87 2.65 -7.58 -7.24
N ILE A 88 3.38 -7.39 -8.34
CA ILE A 88 4.63 -6.65 -8.38
C ILE A 88 4.31 -5.28 -8.97
N ILE A 89 4.68 -4.23 -8.24
CA ILE A 89 4.58 -2.84 -8.69
C ILE A 89 5.96 -2.21 -8.76
N HIS A 90 6.14 -1.23 -9.64
CA HIS A 90 7.33 -0.40 -9.65
C HIS A 90 7.30 0.57 -8.46
N THR A 91 8.41 0.80 -7.78
CA THR A 91 8.42 1.64 -6.57
C THR A 91 7.98 3.09 -6.82
N ASN A 92 8.14 3.61 -8.05
CA ASN A 92 7.69 4.96 -8.41
C ASN A 92 6.16 5.14 -8.40
N THR A 93 5.38 4.05 -8.36
CA THR A 93 3.92 4.16 -8.20
C THR A 93 3.52 4.38 -6.75
N ILE A 94 4.42 4.12 -5.79
CA ILE A 94 4.20 4.36 -4.37
C ILE A 94 4.24 5.87 -4.12
N TYR A 95 3.10 6.42 -3.70
CA TYR A 95 2.97 7.84 -3.42
C TYR A 95 3.55 8.20 -2.05
N ARG A 96 3.16 7.46 -0.99
CA ARG A 96 3.66 7.60 0.39
C ARG A 96 3.18 6.46 1.29
N ALA A 97 3.66 6.40 2.54
CA ALA A 97 3.17 5.42 3.50
C ALA A 97 1.72 5.72 3.92
N ALA A 98 0.98 4.68 4.23
CA ALA A 98 -0.40 4.73 4.71
C ALA A 98 -0.47 4.05 6.08
N HIS A 99 -1.20 4.67 6.99
CA HIS A 99 -1.50 4.09 8.29
C HIS A 99 -2.97 3.66 8.32
N LEU A 100 -3.19 2.36 8.46
CA LEU A 100 -4.54 1.81 8.61
C LEU A 100 -4.85 1.62 10.08
N ILE A 101 -6.04 2.05 10.48
CA ILE A 101 -6.61 1.76 11.80
C ILE A 101 -7.79 0.79 11.63
N PRO A 102 -8.05 -0.08 12.63
CA PRO A 102 -9.24 -0.92 12.60
C PRO A 102 -10.53 -0.10 12.54
N VAL A 103 -11.54 -0.64 11.87
CA VAL A 103 -12.91 -0.15 12.00
C VAL A 103 -13.44 -0.67 13.33
N TYR A 104 -13.78 0.23 14.24
CA TYR A 104 -14.37 -0.09 15.53
C TYR A 104 -15.88 0.09 15.43
N SER A 105 -16.62 -0.98 15.14
CA SER A 105 -18.08 -0.99 15.31
C SER A 105 -18.42 -1.54 16.69
N THR A 106 -19.24 -0.82 17.45
CA THR A 106 -19.97 -1.34 18.63
C THR A 106 -21.24 -2.05 18.21
#